data_AF-R4MD59-F1
#
_entry.id   AF-R4MD59-F1
#
_cell.length_a   1.000
_cell.length_b   1.000
_cell.length_c   1.000
_cell.angle_alpha   90.00
_cell.angle_beta   90.00
_cell.angle_gamma   90.00
#
_symmetry.space_group_name_H-M   'P 1'
#
loop_
_entity.id
_entity.type
_entity.pdbx_description
1 polymer ?
#
loop_
_entity_poly.entity_id
_entity_poly.type
_entity_poly.pdbx_seq_one_letter_code
_entity_poly.pdbx_strand_id
1 'polypeptide(L)'
;MGTPGCSAPAGPAGPAASAGKTPRPARPPATAARAAPVADPDLVGDAVGRSGGAGGKNSSGGATLTGGTGGTGGAGGAAGWLYGSGGAGGAGGAGGLNNAGGATGGTGGTGGAGGSGAWLYGNGGAAGAGGNGGNNTSAGTGGVGASGGTGGNAGLIGAGGHGGAGGAGGNQTGGVGNGGAGGNGGAGGAGGQLYGNGGDGGNGGAGGANIAGGNGSDGGAAGHGGAGGSARLIGAGGHGGDGGAGGNTAGRRADAIAGTGGDGGNGGNGGLLSGNAGAGGHGGAGGSSTATTTTGTPPTGATGGNGGNGGAGGTAGFTGSGGIGGNGGAGGTGGNAGVALSVGSTGGLGGNGGSGGLGGGGGSLFGNGGAGGVGATGGNGGSGIGPASVGGNGGKGGVGAAGGLAGQIGNGGSGGSGGAGGNGGTGDTAGNGGNGGAGAVGGNAQLIGNGGNGGGGGNGGTGADGT
;
A
#
# COMPACT_ATOMS: atom_id res chain seq x y z
N MET A 1 80.94 33.01 -23.90
CA MET A 1 80.54 31.60 -24.10
C MET A 1 79.02 31.62 -24.29
N GLY A 2 78.37 31.09 -25.33
CA GLY A 2 78.82 30.37 -26.53
C GLY A 2 77.75 29.34 -26.95
N THR A 3 77.03 29.57 -28.05
CA THR A 3 76.07 28.65 -28.73
C THR A 3 76.79 27.89 -29.88
N PRO A 4 76.38 26.68 -30.36
CA PRO A 4 75.10 26.28 -31.02
C PRO A 4 74.58 24.87 -30.54
N GLY A 5 73.67 24.08 -31.17
CA GLY A 5 72.70 24.23 -32.30
C GLY A 5 72.59 22.97 -33.22
N CYS A 6 71.46 22.81 -33.95
CA CYS A 6 71.16 21.81 -35.03
C CYS A 6 70.98 20.31 -34.63
N SER A 7 70.29 19.38 -35.34
CA SER A 7 69.27 19.37 -36.43
C SER A 7 68.64 17.94 -36.62
N ALA A 8 67.58 17.79 -37.45
CA ALA A 8 66.79 16.53 -37.75
C ALA A 8 67.47 15.62 -38.86
N PRO A 9 66.86 14.62 -39.61
CA PRO A 9 65.45 14.09 -39.71
C PRO A 9 65.20 12.57 -40.11
N ALA A 10 63.91 12.19 -40.33
CA ALA A 10 63.29 11.30 -41.37
C ALA A 10 63.49 9.74 -41.56
N GLY A 11 62.37 8.98 -41.43
CA GLY A 11 61.86 7.89 -42.34
C GLY A 11 62.50 6.46 -42.34
N PRO A 12 61.91 5.40 -42.99
CA PRO A 12 60.62 5.30 -43.71
C PRO A 12 59.75 3.99 -43.53
N ALA A 13 58.53 4.00 -44.10
CA ALA A 13 57.71 2.91 -44.75
C ALA A 13 57.39 1.52 -44.10
N GLY A 14 56.19 0.98 -44.44
CA GLY A 14 55.60 -0.30 -43.95
C GLY A 14 55.99 -1.59 -44.72
N PRO A 15 55.29 -2.73 -44.54
CA PRO A 15 53.91 -2.89 -45.06
C PRO A 15 52.92 -3.65 -44.13
N ALA A 16 51.83 -4.19 -44.68
CA ALA A 16 50.54 -4.39 -43.99
C ALA A 16 50.07 -5.85 -43.75
N ALA A 17 49.04 -5.95 -42.89
CA ALA A 17 47.95 -6.94 -42.84
C ALA A 17 48.24 -8.43 -42.49
N SER A 18 47.72 -8.84 -41.33
CA SER A 18 47.01 -10.14 -41.16
C SER A 18 46.05 -10.07 -39.96
N ALA A 19 44.95 -10.82 -40.00
CA ALA A 19 43.79 -10.61 -39.13
C ALA A 19 43.89 -11.27 -37.75
N GLY A 20 44.08 -10.47 -36.70
CA GLY A 20 43.93 -10.88 -35.29
C GLY A 20 42.46 -10.81 -34.83
N LYS A 21 41.75 -11.94 -34.91
CA LYS A 21 40.33 -12.08 -34.53
C LYS A 21 40.16 -11.99 -33.00
N THR A 22 39.96 -10.79 -32.46
CA THR A 22 39.64 -10.60 -31.03
C THR A 22 38.29 -11.23 -30.69
N PRO A 23 38.18 -12.07 -29.63
CA PRO A 23 36.90 -12.66 -29.27
C PRO A 23 35.90 -11.60 -28.80
N ARG A 24 34.68 -11.63 -29.33
CA ARG A 24 33.55 -10.96 -28.67
C ARG A 24 33.45 -11.47 -27.23
N PRO A 25 33.31 -10.60 -26.20
CA PRO A 25 32.86 -11.07 -24.90
C PRO A 25 31.50 -11.75 -25.08
N ALA A 26 31.39 -12.99 -24.60
CA ALA A 26 30.19 -13.77 -24.76
C ALA A 26 29.02 -13.05 -24.07
N ARG A 27 27.97 -12.75 -24.84
CA ARG A 27 26.65 -12.40 -24.28
C ARG A 27 26.25 -13.57 -23.36
N PRO A 28 26.07 -13.39 -22.04
CA PRO A 28 25.57 -14.46 -21.21
C PRO A 28 24.21 -14.90 -21.79
N PRO A 29 23.98 -16.21 -21.99
CA PRO A 29 22.67 -16.64 -22.42
C PRO A 29 21.66 -16.20 -21.36
N ALA A 30 20.59 -15.52 -21.78
CA ALA A 30 19.44 -15.33 -20.93
C ALA A 30 19.01 -16.73 -20.45
N THR A 31 18.94 -16.93 -19.15
CA THR A 31 18.61 -18.22 -18.53
C THR A 31 17.13 -18.51 -18.75
N ALA A 32 16.78 -18.87 -20.00
CA ALA A 32 15.51 -19.47 -20.33
C ALA A 32 15.33 -20.67 -19.41
N ALA A 33 14.20 -20.73 -18.71
CA ALA A 33 13.91 -21.76 -17.73
C ALA A 33 14.16 -23.14 -18.35
N ARG A 34 15.17 -23.84 -17.86
CA ARG A 34 15.52 -25.18 -18.34
C ARG A 34 14.30 -26.06 -18.07
N ALA A 35 13.78 -26.70 -19.12
CA ALA A 35 12.58 -27.52 -19.03
C ALA A 35 12.69 -28.48 -17.83
N ALA A 36 11.66 -28.48 -16.98
CA ALA A 36 11.57 -29.41 -15.87
C ALA A 36 11.59 -30.85 -16.43
N PRO A 37 12.19 -31.82 -15.71
CA PRO A 37 12.05 -33.21 -16.09
C PRO A 37 10.57 -33.59 -16.12
N VAL A 38 10.22 -34.49 -17.04
CA VAL A 38 8.89 -35.10 -17.14
C VAL A 38 8.48 -35.60 -15.76
N ALA A 39 7.29 -35.23 -15.32
CA ALA A 39 6.72 -35.75 -14.08
C ALA A 39 6.46 -37.25 -14.27
N ASP A 40 7.06 -38.07 -13.40
CA ASP A 40 6.72 -39.48 -13.28
C ASP A 40 5.34 -39.57 -12.61
N PRO A 41 4.29 -40.08 -13.30
CA PRO A 41 2.91 -39.98 -12.81
C PRO A 41 2.59 -40.93 -11.66
N ASP A 42 3.47 -41.90 -11.38
CA ASP A 42 3.18 -43.03 -10.48
C ASP A 42 3.61 -42.82 -9.02
N LEU A 43 4.15 -41.66 -8.65
CA LEU A 43 4.41 -41.36 -7.24
C LEU A 43 3.12 -40.94 -6.51
N VAL A 44 2.41 -41.94 -6.00
CA VAL A 44 1.32 -41.77 -5.02
C VAL A 44 1.93 -41.32 -3.68
N GLY A 45 2.39 -40.07 -3.62
CA GLY A 45 2.74 -39.42 -2.36
C GLY A 45 3.70 -38.22 -2.44
N ASP A 46 3.51 -37.28 -1.50
CA ASP A 46 4.45 -36.19 -1.15
C ASP A 46 4.82 -35.16 -2.24
N ALA A 47 3.87 -34.81 -3.10
CA ALA A 47 3.97 -33.60 -3.92
C ALA A 47 3.54 -32.34 -3.14
N VAL A 48 4.45 -31.77 -2.35
CA VAL A 48 4.35 -30.36 -1.92
C VAL A 48 4.45 -29.48 -3.17
N GLY A 49 3.51 -28.56 -3.33
CA GLY A 49 3.48 -27.62 -4.45
C GLY A 49 4.78 -26.81 -4.50
N ARG A 50 5.44 -26.80 -5.67
CA ARG A 50 6.75 -26.16 -5.83
C ARG A 50 6.60 -24.64 -5.78
N SER A 51 7.48 -23.93 -5.09
CA SER A 51 7.42 -22.47 -5.04
C SER A 51 7.63 -21.85 -6.43
N GLY A 52 6.90 -20.77 -6.71
CA GLY A 52 7.06 -19.97 -7.90
C GLY A 52 8.40 -19.23 -7.89
N GLY A 53 9.05 -19.14 -9.05
CA GLY A 53 10.31 -18.39 -9.19
C GLY A 53 10.11 -16.89 -8.95
N ALA A 54 11.09 -16.23 -8.32
CA ALA A 54 11.05 -14.79 -8.15
C ALA A 54 11.17 -14.06 -9.51
N GLY A 55 10.46 -12.94 -9.64
CA GLY A 55 10.50 -12.09 -10.82
C GLY A 55 11.86 -11.41 -11.01
N GLY A 56 12.35 -11.40 -12.24
CA GLY A 56 13.63 -10.78 -12.57
C GLY A 56 13.62 -9.26 -12.33
N LYS A 57 14.69 -8.71 -11.74
CA LYS A 57 14.91 -7.26 -11.64
C LYS A 57 15.42 -6.74 -13.00
N ASN A 58 14.89 -5.62 -13.47
CA ASN A 58 15.37 -4.98 -14.70
C ASN A 58 16.01 -3.63 -14.39
N SER A 59 17.25 -3.42 -14.84
CA SER A 59 18.04 -2.24 -14.50
C SER A 59 18.18 -1.30 -15.69
N SER A 60 17.59 -0.10 -15.57
CA SER A 60 17.65 1.05 -16.48
C SER A 60 17.10 0.87 -17.90
N GLY A 61 16.21 1.78 -18.30
CA GLY A 61 16.06 2.15 -19.71
C GLY A 61 17.22 3.07 -20.12
N GLY A 62 17.60 3.06 -21.41
CA GLY A 62 18.57 4.02 -21.95
C GLY A 62 18.08 5.48 -21.83
N ALA A 63 18.94 6.45 -22.16
CA ALA A 63 18.78 7.88 -21.83
C ALA A 63 17.53 8.64 -22.37
N THR A 64 16.55 7.95 -22.95
CA THR A 64 15.27 8.45 -23.46
C THR A 64 14.10 7.48 -23.18
N LEU A 65 14.28 6.46 -22.33
CA LEU A 65 13.34 5.37 -22.10
C LEU A 65 12.92 5.25 -20.63
N THR A 66 11.66 4.84 -20.41
CA THR A 66 11.11 4.43 -19.10
C THR A 66 12.04 3.42 -18.42
N GLY A 67 12.14 3.49 -17.09
CA GLY A 67 12.85 2.47 -16.30
C GLY A 67 12.31 1.07 -16.62
N GLY A 68 13.18 0.07 -16.67
CA GLY A 68 12.78 -1.29 -17.05
C GLY A 68 11.72 -1.85 -16.09
N THR A 69 10.65 -2.46 -16.60
CA THR A 69 9.63 -3.07 -15.74
C THR A 69 10.20 -4.28 -14.99
N GLY A 70 9.80 -4.44 -13.73
CA GLY A 70 10.10 -5.63 -12.95
C GLY A 70 9.37 -6.86 -13.52
N GLY A 71 10.05 -8.00 -13.57
CA GLY A 71 9.44 -9.26 -13.98
C GLY A 71 8.39 -9.73 -12.97
N THR A 72 7.32 -10.36 -13.45
CA THR A 72 6.31 -10.94 -12.56
C THR A 72 6.88 -12.11 -11.75
N GLY A 73 6.39 -12.28 -10.53
CA GLY A 73 6.64 -13.48 -9.74
C GLY A 73 5.89 -14.67 -10.33
N GLY A 74 6.55 -15.82 -10.40
CA GLY A 74 5.93 -17.07 -10.85
C GLY A 74 4.85 -17.53 -9.87
N ALA A 75 3.78 -18.13 -10.38
CA ALA A 75 2.77 -18.75 -9.52
C ALA A 75 3.36 -19.94 -8.74
N GLY A 76 2.90 -20.15 -7.52
CA GLY A 76 3.15 -21.37 -6.78
C GLY A 76 2.46 -22.56 -7.44
N GLY A 77 3.16 -23.69 -7.55
CA GLY A 77 2.58 -24.92 -8.06
C GLY A 77 1.47 -25.42 -7.15
N ALA A 78 0.39 -25.97 -7.74
CA ALA A 78 -0.58 -26.72 -6.96
C ALA A 78 0.08 -27.95 -6.30
N ALA A 79 -0.50 -28.41 -5.20
CA ALA A 79 -0.11 -29.66 -4.57
C ALA A 79 -0.47 -30.91 -5.39
N GLY A 80 -0.03 -32.07 -4.92
CA GLY A 80 -0.49 -33.37 -5.40
C GLY A 80 -2.00 -33.59 -5.26
N TRP A 81 -2.50 -34.67 -5.86
CA TRP A 81 -3.95 -34.93 -5.95
C TRP A 81 -4.64 -35.08 -4.58
N LEU A 82 -4.13 -35.99 -3.74
CA LEU A 82 -4.79 -36.35 -2.49
C LEU A 82 -4.30 -35.51 -1.31
N TYR A 83 -2.98 -35.35 -1.16
CA TYR A 83 -2.38 -34.61 -0.05
C TYR A 83 -1.20 -33.73 -0.49
N GLY A 84 -0.97 -32.66 0.28
CA GLY A 84 0.10 -31.69 0.08
C GLY A 84 -0.39 -30.25 0.15
N SER A 85 0.47 -29.33 0.60
CA SER A 85 0.20 -27.88 0.55
C SER A 85 0.57 -27.30 -0.82
N GLY A 86 -0.18 -26.30 -1.26
CA GLY A 86 0.17 -25.52 -2.44
C GLY A 86 1.48 -24.74 -2.23
N GLY A 87 2.22 -24.53 -3.31
CA GLY A 87 3.50 -23.82 -3.27
C GLY A 87 3.33 -22.33 -3.07
N ALA A 88 4.31 -21.69 -2.45
CA ALA A 88 4.32 -20.23 -2.32
C ALA A 88 4.48 -19.55 -3.70
N GLY A 89 3.78 -18.45 -3.92
CA GLY A 89 4.00 -17.58 -5.08
C GLY A 89 5.36 -16.86 -4.98
N GLY A 90 6.04 -16.70 -6.12
CA GLY A 90 7.29 -15.94 -6.20
C GLY A 90 7.03 -14.45 -6.03
N ALA A 91 7.94 -13.72 -5.38
CA ALA A 91 7.86 -12.26 -5.30
C ALA A 91 8.07 -11.61 -6.67
N GLY A 92 7.42 -10.48 -6.91
CA GLY A 92 7.62 -9.66 -8.09
C GLY A 92 8.97 -8.93 -8.09
N GLY A 93 9.56 -8.78 -9.28
CA GLY A 93 10.80 -8.04 -9.46
C GLY A 93 10.61 -6.54 -9.26
N ALA A 94 11.61 -5.86 -8.72
CA ALA A 94 11.59 -4.40 -8.62
C ALA A 94 11.69 -3.75 -10.00
N GLY A 95 11.00 -2.63 -10.17
CA GLY A 95 11.13 -1.75 -11.33
C GLY A 95 12.46 -1.00 -11.34
N GLY A 96 12.97 -0.75 -12.54
CA GLY A 96 14.27 -0.12 -12.77
C GLY A 96 14.26 1.38 -12.47
N LEU A 97 15.33 1.86 -11.84
CA LEU A 97 15.63 3.27 -11.70
C LEU A 97 15.58 3.98 -13.07
N ASN A 98 14.90 5.11 -13.15
CA ASN A 98 15.11 6.08 -14.23
C ASN A 98 16.01 7.23 -13.74
N ASN A 99 16.98 7.59 -14.57
CA ASN A 99 17.97 8.63 -14.28
C ASN A 99 18.20 9.53 -15.51
N ALA A 100 17.18 9.68 -16.36
CA ALA A 100 17.24 10.34 -17.66
C ALA A 100 16.00 11.22 -17.90
N GLY A 101 16.20 12.40 -18.49
CA GLY A 101 15.17 13.44 -18.54
C GLY A 101 13.87 13.04 -19.26
N GLY A 102 12.76 13.05 -18.52
CA GLY A 102 11.39 13.04 -19.05
C GLY A 102 10.64 11.70 -18.95
N ALA A 103 11.27 10.63 -18.47
CA ALA A 103 10.67 9.29 -18.48
C ALA A 103 10.36 8.76 -17.08
N THR A 104 9.31 7.93 -16.97
CA THR A 104 8.85 7.35 -15.70
C THR A 104 9.81 6.28 -15.15
N GLY A 105 9.91 6.15 -13.83
CA GLY A 105 10.57 5.00 -13.19
C GLY A 105 9.88 3.69 -13.58
N GLY A 106 10.62 2.57 -13.61
CA GLY A 106 10.02 1.30 -14.05
C GLY A 106 8.93 0.82 -13.09
N THR A 107 7.84 0.27 -13.59
CA THR A 107 6.84 -0.36 -12.69
C THR A 107 7.45 -1.59 -12.03
N GLY A 108 7.01 -1.91 -10.81
CA GLY A 108 7.26 -3.24 -10.25
C GLY A 108 6.63 -4.35 -11.10
N GLY A 109 7.07 -5.59 -10.90
CA GLY A 109 6.36 -6.78 -11.37
C GLY A 109 5.38 -7.28 -10.31
N THR A 110 4.23 -7.83 -10.71
CA THR A 110 3.24 -8.37 -9.75
C THR A 110 3.78 -9.56 -8.98
N GLY A 111 3.32 -9.73 -7.74
CA GLY A 111 3.55 -10.95 -6.98
C GLY A 111 2.85 -12.15 -7.62
N GLY A 112 3.47 -13.32 -7.56
CA GLY A 112 2.88 -14.57 -8.03
C GLY A 112 1.77 -15.04 -7.09
N ALA A 113 0.70 -15.61 -7.63
CA ALA A 113 -0.34 -16.25 -6.83
C ALA A 113 0.22 -17.47 -6.07
N GLY A 114 -0.31 -17.74 -4.88
CA GLY A 114 -0.05 -18.99 -4.17
C GLY A 114 -0.76 -20.17 -4.85
N GLY A 115 -0.14 -21.34 -4.83
CA GLY A 115 -0.71 -22.56 -5.40
C GLY A 115 -1.87 -23.11 -4.56
N SER A 116 -2.79 -23.83 -5.18
CA SER A 116 -3.86 -24.53 -4.45
C SER A 116 -3.34 -25.71 -3.64
N GLY A 117 -3.94 -25.96 -2.48
CA GLY A 117 -3.77 -27.19 -1.71
C GLY A 117 -4.37 -28.42 -2.41
N ALA A 118 -3.96 -29.61 -1.95
CA ALA A 118 -4.45 -30.89 -2.46
C ALA A 118 -5.93 -31.13 -2.14
N TRP A 119 -6.61 -32.01 -2.88
CA TRP A 119 -8.06 -32.17 -2.78
C TRP A 119 -8.55 -32.61 -1.40
N LEU A 120 -7.88 -33.57 -0.73
CA LEU A 120 -8.32 -34.05 0.59
C LEU A 120 -7.67 -33.28 1.74
N TYR A 121 -6.34 -33.24 1.80
CA TYR A 121 -5.61 -32.54 2.87
C TYR A 121 -4.51 -31.65 2.30
N GLY A 122 -4.71 -30.34 2.34
CA GLY A 122 -3.78 -29.39 1.77
C GLY A 122 -4.14 -27.94 2.04
N ASN A 123 -3.22 -27.22 2.68
CA ASN A 123 -3.27 -25.76 2.78
C ASN A 123 -3.02 -25.14 1.41
N GLY A 124 -3.62 -23.99 1.16
CA GLY A 124 -3.21 -23.12 0.06
C GLY A 124 -1.83 -22.50 0.32
N GLY A 125 -1.04 -22.30 -0.72
CA GLY A 125 0.25 -21.62 -0.63
C GLY A 125 0.07 -20.12 -0.41
N ALA A 126 0.97 -19.49 0.35
CA ALA A 126 1.01 -18.03 0.45
C ALA A 126 1.39 -17.40 -0.89
N ALA A 127 0.92 -16.19 -1.19
CA ALA A 127 1.29 -15.47 -2.40
C ALA A 127 2.64 -14.75 -2.26
N GLY A 128 3.23 -14.41 -3.39
CA GLY A 128 4.39 -13.53 -3.45
C GLY A 128 4.01 -12.06 -3.29
N ALA A 129 4.88 -11.27 -2.66
CA ALA A 129 4.73 -9.82 -2.61
C ALA A 129 4.91 -9.17 -4.00
N GLY A 130 4.28 -8.01 -4.21
CA GLY A 130 4.48 -7.18 -5.38
C GLY A 130 5.85 -6.51 -5.37
N GLY A 131 6.43 -6.33 -6.55
CA GLY A 131 7.68 -5.60 -6.72
C GLY A 131 7.50 -4.10 -6.49
N ASN A 132 8.48 -3.46 -5.86
CA ASN A 132 8.50 -2.01 -5.72
C ASN A 132 8.67 -1.33 -7.09
N GLY A 133 8.07 -0.16 -7.25
CA GLY A 133 8.32 0.73 -8.36
C GLY A 133 9.74 1.30 -8.31
N GLY A 134 10.34 1.50 -9.48
CA GLY A 134 11.65 2.14 -9.62
C GLY A 134 11.55 3.62 -9.32
N ASN A 135 12.50 4.15 -8.55
CA ASN A 135 12.62 5.59 -8.34
C ASN A 135 12.90 6.32 -9.66
N ASN A 136 12.68 7.64 -9.66
CA ASN A 136 13.16 8.50 -10.73
C ASN A 136 13.81 9.79 -10.16
N THR A 137 15.05 9.99 -10.58
CA THR A 137 15.98 11.06 -10.14
C THR A 137 16.06 12.23 -11.13
N SER A 138 15.24 12.20 -12.17
CA SER A 138 15.13 13.19 -13.24
C SER A 138 13.69 13.73 -13.31
N ALA A 139 13.34 14.45 -14.38
CA ALA A 139 11.95 14.82 -14.64
C ALA A 139 11.13 13.59 -15.07
N GLY A 140 9.94 13.42 -14.50
CA GLY A 140 9.00 12.33 -14.81
C GLY A 140 8.27 11.85 -13.55
N THR A 141 7.54 10.74 -13.63
CA THR A 141 6.91 10.13 -12.43
C THR A 141 7.73 8.99 -11.87
N GLY A 142 7.44 8.62 -10.62
CA GLY A 142 7.97 7.42 -9.99
C GLY A 142 7.31 6.19 -10.57
N GLY A 143 8.03 5.07 -10.59
CA GLY A 143 7.47 3.80 -11.00
C GLY A 143 6.34 3.38 -10.06
N VAL A 144 5.27 2.82 -10.61
CA VAL A 144 4.17 2.29 -9.80
C VAL A 144 4.61 0.97 -9.15
N GLY A 145 4.38 0.84 -7.84
CA GLY A 145 4.52 -0.42 -7.11
C GLY A 145 3.46 -1.40 -7.57
N ALA A 146 3.83 -2.66 -7.79
CA ALA A 146 2.90 -3.66 -8.30
C ALA A 146 2.12 -4.35 -7.19
N SER A 147 0.96 -4.93 -7.53
CA SER A 147 0.15 -5.65 -6.56
C SER A 147 0.82 -6.92 -6.06
N GLY A 148 0.53 -7.29 -4.81
CA GLY A 148 0.79 -8.63 -4.31
C GLY A 148 -0.04 -9.70 -5.02
N GLY A 149 0.42 -10.95 -4.99
CA GLY A 149 -0.35 -12.08 -5.49
C GLY A 149 -1.52 -12.45 -4.58
N THR A 150 -2.50 -13.17 -5.09
CA THR A 150 -3.57 -13.77 -4.27
C THR A 150 -3.08 -15.04 -3.60
N GLY A 151 -3.44 -15.25 -2.34
CA GLY A 151 -3.19 -16.51 -1.63
C GLY A 151 -3.91 -17.69 -2.29
N GLY A 152 -3.30 -18.86 -2.22
CA GLY A 152 -3.88 -20.09 -2.76
C GLY A 152 -5.05 -20.59 -1.90
N ASN A 153 -6.03 -21.26 -2.51
CA ASN A 153 -7.13 -21.89 -1.78
C ASN A 153 -6.71 -23.26 -1.22
N ALA A 154 -7.29 -23.66 -0.09
CA ALA A 154 -7.19 -25.02 0.42
C ALA A 154 -8.13 -26.00 -0.31
N GLY A 155 -7.95 -27.30 -0.08
CA GLY A 155 -8.85 -28.37 -0.54
C GLY A 155 -10.02 -28.63 0.41
N LEU A 156 -10.32 -29.90 0.69
CA LEU A 156 -11.38 -30.30 1.62
C LEU A 156 -11.04 -29.91 3.07
N ILE A 157 -9.80 -30.18 3.48
CA ILE A 157 -9.22 -29.84 4.79
C ILE A 157 -7.93 -29.05 4.57
N GLY A 158 -7.82 -27.85 5.17
CA GLY A 158 -6.61 -27.02 5.12
C GLY A 158 -6.91 -25.54 5.24
N ALA A 159 -5.92 -24.75 5.67
CA ALA A 159 -6.02 -23.29 5.71
C ALA A 159 -5.73 -22.67 4.33
N GLY A 160 -6.43 -21.59 3.98
CA GLY A 160 -6.10 -20.77 2.83
C GLY A 160 -4.75 -20.07 3.01
N GLY A 161 -4.04 -19.83 1.91
CA GLY A 161 -2.76 -19.12 1.94
C GLY A 161 -2.95 -17.62 2.12
N HIS A 162 -1.98 -16.94 2.74
CA HIS A 162 -2.01 -15.48 2.88
C HIS A 162 -1.82 -14.78 1.53
N GLY A 163 -2.46 -13.64 1.34
CA GLY A 163 -2.22 -12.73 0.23
C GLY A 163 -0.87 -12.04 0.33
N GLY A 164 -0.26 -11.74 -0.82
CA GLY A 164 1.02 -11.04 -0.87
C GLY A 164 0.87 -9.55 -0.56
N ALA A 165 1.84 -8.94 0.12
CA ALA A 165 1.87 -7.49 0.27
C ALA A 165 2.07 -6.79 -1.09
N GLY A 166 1.50 -5.59 -1.24
CA GLY A 166 1.74 -4.72 -2.38
C GLY A 166 3.12 -4.08 -2.35
N GLY A 167 3.73 -3.89 -3.52
CA GLY A 167 5.02 -3.20 -3.65
C GLY A 167 4.88 -1.70 -3.41
N ALA A 168 5.90 -1.08 -2.81
CA ALA A 168 5.92 0.37 -2.62
C ALA A 168 6.09 1.11 -3.96
N GLY A 169 5.52 2.30 -4.07
CA GLY A 169 5.74 3.21 -5.20
C GLY A 169 7.15 3.81 -5.20
N GLY A 170 7.67 4.10 -6.40
CA GLY A 170 8.98 4.71 -6.59
C GLY A 170 9.01 6.19 -6.20
N ASN A 171 10.09 6.63 -5.55
CA ASN A 171 10.26 8.01 -5.11
C ASN A 171 10.74 8.93 -6.23
N GLN A 172 10.21 10.16 -6.24
CA GLN A 172 10.66 11.27 -7.09
C GLN A 172 11.64 12.19 -6.38
N THR A 173 12.83 12.27 -6.98
CA THR A 173 13.98 13.01 -6.43
C THR A 173 14.60 13.96 -7.46
N GLY A 174 14.14 13.97 -8.71
CA GLY A 174 14.58 14.91 -9.76
C GLY A 174 13.84 16.24 -9.83
N GLY A 175 12.81 16.44 -9.00
CA GLY A 175 12.17 17.74 -8.80
C GLY A 175 11.10 18.14 -9.82
N VAL A 176 10.68 17.28 -10.74
CA VAL A 176 9.50 17.47 -11.60
C VAL A 176 8.78 16.14 -11.80
N GLY A 177 7.48 16.09 -11.49
CA GLY A 177 6.60 14.92 -11.61
C GLY A 177 6.39 14.13 -10.29
N ASN A 178 5.32 13.33 -10.27
CA ASN A 178 4.72 12.76 -9.05
C ASN A 178 5.38 11.46 -8.58
N GLY A 179 5.36 11.23 -7.26
CA GLY A 179 5.67 9.94 -6.65
C GLY A 179 4.84 8.81 -7.26
N GLY A 180 5.45 7.63 -7.44
CA GLY A 180 4.74 6.47 -7.98
C GLY A 180 3.69 5.96 -7.01
N ALA A 181 2.55 5.49 -7.50
CA ALA A 181 1.53 4.89 -6.63
C ALA A 181 2.05 3.58 -6.00
N GLY A 182 1.60 3.27 -4.79
CA GLY A 182 1.78 1.97 -4.15
C GLY A 182 0.89 0.89 -4.78
N GLY A 183 1.35 -0.35 -4.78
CA GLY A 183 0.58 -1.49 -5.26
C GLY A 183 -0.39 -2.02 -4.22
N ASN A 184 -1.53 -2.55 -4.64
CA ASN A 184 -2.50 -3.15 -3.71
C ASN A 184 -1.97 -4.45 -3.09
N GLY A 185 -2.38 -4.72 -1.85
CA GLY A 185 -2.25 -6.03 -1.24
C GLY A 185 -3.12 -7.06 -1.95
N GLY A 186 -2.64 -8.29 -2.05
CA GLY A 186 -3.40 -9.40 -2.62
C GLY A 186 -4.39 -9.99 -1.62
N ALA A 187 -5.50 -10.54 -2.11
CA ALA A 187 -6.47 -11.21 -1.27
C ALA A 187 -5.93 -12.52 -0.67
N GLY A 188 -6.35 -12.86 0.54
CA GLY A 188 -6.11 -14.16 1.15
C GLY A 188 -6.95 -15.27 0.50
N GLY A 189 -6.43 -16.49 0.49
CA GLY A 189 -7.09 -17.65 -0.07
C GLY A 189 -8.19 -18.21 0.83
N ALA A 190 -9.17 -18.90 0.24
CA ALA A 190 -10.25 -19.53 0.98
C ALA A 190 -9.75 -20.75 1.79
N GLY A 191 -10.32 -20.92 2.98
CA GLY A 191 -10.15 -22.09 3.82
C GLY A 191 -10.86 -23.33 3.25
N GLY A 192 -10.53 -24.49 3.81
CA GLY A 192 -10.98 -25.79 3.31
C GLY A 192 -12.49 -25.98 3.35
N GLN A 193 -13.01 -26.78 2.42
CA GLN A 193 -14.45 -27.03 2.24
C GLN A 193 -15.16 -27.43 3.55
N LEU A 194 -14.55 -28.32 4.33
CA LEU A 194 -15.09 -28.85 5.58
C LEU A 194 -14.43 -28.21 6.80
N TYR A 195 -13.09 -28.10 6.77
CA TYR A 195 -12.33 -27.54 7.89
C TYR A 195 -11.13 -26.74 7.40
N GLY A 196 -11.04 -25.51 7.86
CA GLY A 196 -9.84 -24.69 7.76
C GLY A 196 -10.13 -23.21 7.68
N ASN A 197 -9.19 -22.42 8.17
CA ASN A 197 -9.31 -20.97 8.20
C ASN A 197 -9.06 -20.39 6.80
N GLY A 198 -9.67 -19.24 6.49
CA GLY A 198 -9.19 -18.43 5.39
C GLY A 198 -7.81 -17.83 5.69
N GLY A 199 -7.02 -17.58 4.66
CA GLY A 199 -5.75 -16.88 4.80
C GLY A 199 -5.95 -15.36 4.91
N ASP A 200 -5.03 -14.66 5.56
CA ASP A 200 -5.12 -13.20 5.67
C ASP A 200 -4.85 -12.49 4.33
N GLY A 201 -5.42 -11.31 4.14
CA GLY A 201 -5.08 -10.41 3.04
C GLY A 201 -3.71 -9.77 3.24
N GLY A 202 -3.00 -9.49 2.15
CA GLY A 202 -1.73 -8.78 2.21
C GLY A 202 -1.92 -7.28 2.40
N ASN A 203 -0.95 -6.61 3.02
CA ASN A 203 -0.99 -5.15 3.21
C ASN A 203 -0.75 -4.41 1.89
N GLY A 204 -1.32 -3.22 1.75
CA GLY A 204 -1.08 -2.30 0.64
C GLY A 204 0.32 -1.69 0.70
N GLY A 205 0.92 -1.46 -0.47
CA GLY A 205 2.22 -0.81 -0.60
C GLY A 205 2.13 0.69 -0.34
N ALA A 206 3.14 1.26 0.30
CA ALA A 206 3.22 2.71 0.49
C ALA A 206 3.35 3.45 -0.84
N GLY A 207 2.79 4.66 -0.92
CA GLY A 207 2.99 5.55 -2.05
C GLY A 207 4.39 6.17 -2.05
N GLY A 208 4.97 6.37 -3.23
CA GLY A 208 6.28 6.99 -3.39
C GLY A 208 6.25 8.48 -3.02
N ALA A 209 7.28 8.97 -2.34
CA ALA A 209 7.39 10.38 -1.99
C ALA A 209 7.93 11.23 -3.16
N ASN A 210 7.54 12.51 -3.22
CA ASN A 210 8.27 13.54 -3.97
C ASN A 210 9.09 14.40 -2.99
N ILE A 211 10.41 14.37 -3.16
CA ILE A 211 11.37 14.89 -2.15
C ILE A 211 12.09 16.17 -2.64
N ALA A 212 12.14 16.41 -3.96
CA ALA A 212 12.88 17.54 -4.54
C ALA A 212 12.00 18.70 -5.02
N GLY A 213 10.67 18.53 -5.05
CA GLY A 213 9.67 19.59 -5.13
C GLY A 213 9.76 20.53 -6.33
N GLY A 214 8.91 20.36 -7.34
CA GLY A 214 8.74 21.35 -8.41
C GLY A 214 7.33 21.32 -8.99
N ASN A 215 7.19 21.58 -10.29
CA ASN A 215 5.87 21.58 -10.94
C ASN A 215 5.34 20.14 -11.02
N GLY A 216 4.08 19.91 -10.60
CA GLY A 216 3.45 18.59 -10.50
C GLY A 216 4.30 17.67 -9.63
N SER A 217 4.18 17.77 -8.32
CA SER A 217 5.09 17.09 -7.37
C SER A 217 4.31 16.43 -6.24
N ASP A 218 3.22 15.78 -6.64
CA ASP A 218 2.33 15.05 -5.73
C ASP A 218 3.02 13.80 -5.18
N GLY A 219 2.57 13.38 -4.01
CA GLY A 219 2.93 12.10 -3.45
C GLY A 219 2.13 11.01 -4.14
N GLY A 220 2.74 9.84 -4.33
CA GLY A 220 2.01 8.68 -4.82
C GLY A 220 0.89 8.32 -3.85
N ALA A 221 -0.32 8.06 -4.35
CA ALA A 221 -1.34 7.38 -3.56
C ALA A 221 -0.81 6.00 -3.13
N ALA A 222 -1.17 5.55 -1.94
CA ALA A 222 -0.82 4.20 -1.51
C ALA A 222 -1.75 3.14 -2.11
N GLY A 223 -1.32 1.89 -2.05
CA GLY A 223 -2.18 0.76 -2.37
C GLY A 223 -3.13 0.41 -1.23
N HIS A 224 -4.29 -0.13 -1.57
CA HIS A 224 -5.26 -0.65 -0.61
C HIS A 224 -4.81 -2.01 -0.07
N GLY A 225 -5.26 -2.35 1.14
CA GLY A 225 -5.09 -3.69 1.72
C GLY A 225 -5.93 -4.75 1.01
N GLY A 226 -5.43 -5.98 0.96
CA GLY A 226 -6.13 -7.12 0.39
C GLY A 226 -7.22 -7.64 1.33
N ALA A 227 -8.32 -8.16 0.78
CA ALA A 227 -9.35 -8.80 1.58
C ALA A 227 -8.86 -10.13 2.19
N GLY A 228 -9.32 -10.43 3.40
CA GLY A 228 -9.11 -11.73 4.05
C GLY A 228 -9.93 -12.83 3.36
N GLY A 229 -9.34 -14.02 3.27
CA GLY A 229 -10.01 -15.21 2.77
C GLY A 229 -11.11 -15.68 3.72
N SER A 230 -12.20 -16.20 3.18
CA SER A 230 -13.27 -16.78 4.02
C SER A 230 -12.98 -18.24 4.34
N ALA A 231 -13.37 -18.69 5.55
CA ALA A 231 -13.60 -20.11 5.81
C ALA A 231 -14.89 -20.58 5.13
N ARG A 232 -15.14 -21.90 5.11
CA ARG A 232 -16.32 -22.48 4.44
C ARG A 232 -17.32 -23.11 5.40
N LEU A 233 -17.05 -24.30 5.92
CA LEU A 233 -17.96 -24.98 6.85
C LEU A 233 -17.56 -24.77 8.31
N ILE A 234 -16.32 -25.14 8.67
CA ILE A 234 -15.72 -24.91 9.98
C ILE A 234 -14.37 -24.21 9.79
N GLY A 235 -14.13 -23.14 10.53
CA GLY A 235 -12.86 -22.39 10.48
C GLY A 235 -13.07 -20.88 10.60
N ALA A 236 -12.02 -20.16 10.98
CA ALA A 236 -12.04 -18.71 11.09
C ALA A 236 -11.84 -18.03 9.72
N GLY A 237 -12.46 -16.87 9.52
CA GLY A 237 -12.11 -15.98 8.41
C GLY A 237 -10.74 -15.35 8.63
N GLY A 238 -9.96 -15.17 7.56
CA GLY A 238 -8.68 -14.47 7.60
C GLY A 238 -8.88 -12.96 7.76
N HIS A 239 -7.90 -12.27 8.35
CA HIS A 239 -7.92 -10.82 8.52
C HIS A 239 -7.76 -10.11 7.16
N GLY A 240 -8.35 -8.93 7.00
CA GLY A 240 -8.01 -8.02 5.91
C GLY A 240 -6.65 -7.37 6.16
N GLY A 241 -5.87 -7.14 5.10
CA GLY A 241 -4.59 -6.45 5.19
C GLY A 241 -4.76 -4.94 5.39
N ASP A 242 -3.78 -4.29 5.99
CA ASP A 242 -3.78 -2.83 6.18
C ASP A 242 -3.54 -2.10 4.85
N GLY A 243 -4.11 -0.90 4.70
CA GLY A 243 -3.80 0.01 3.59
C GLY A 243 -2.43 0.67 3.75
N GLY A 244 -1.78 0.96 2.62
CA GLY A 244 -0.46 1.60 2.64
C GLY A 244 -0.50 3.07 3.05
N ALA A 245 0.62 3.60 3.54
CA ALA A 245 0.76 5.04 3.79
C ALA A 245 0.99 5.82 2.48
N GLY A 246 0.33 6.97 2.33
CA GLY A 246 0.47 7.86 1.18
C GLY A 246 1.84 8.53 1.11
N GLY A 247 2.30 8.86 -0.10
CA GLY A 247 3.60 9.48 -0.33
C GLY A 247 3.67 10.93 0.17
N ASN A 248 4.77 11.32 0.80
CA ASN A 248 5.01 12.70 1.21
C ASN A 248 5.36 13.61 0.01
N THR A 249 5.14 14.92 0.15
CA THR A 249 5.37 15.93 -0.91
C THR A 249 6.19 17.13 -0.45
N ALA A 250 7.23 17.46 -1.21
CA ALA A 250 8.04 18.68 -1.06
C ALA A 250 7.67 19.78 -2.09
N GLY A 251 6.52 19.65 -2.75
CA GLY A 251 6.09 20.44 -3.93
C GLY A 251 6.12 21.97 -3.74
N ARG A 252 6.79 22.69 -4.65
CA ARG A 252 7.00 24.15 -4.58
C ARG A 252 5.80 25.00 -5.05
N ARG A 253 4.63 24.41 -5.28
CA ARG A 253 3.43 25.10 -5.77
C ARG A 253 2.18 24.82 -4.93
N ALA A 254 1.22 25.72 -5.07
CA ALA A 254 -0.08 25.76 -4.42
C ALA A 254 -1.00 24.56 -4.71
N ASP A 255 -0.77 23.86 -5.81
CA ASP A 255 -1.61 22.77 -6.33
C ASP A 255 -1.11 21.36 -5.96
N ALA A 256 0.07 21.24 -5.35
CA ALA A 256 0.64 19.95 -5.00
C ALA A 256 -0.09 19.30 -3.82
N ILE A 257 -0.42 18.01 -3.96
CA ILE A 257 -1.16 17.21 -2.97
C ILE A 257 -0.30 16.03 -2.53
N ALA A 258 -0.07 15.88 -1.24
CA ALA A 258 0.58 14.67 -0.73
C ALA A 258 -0.35 13.44 -0.91
N GLY A 259 0.22 12.27 -1.14
CA GLY A 259 -0.51 11.08 -1.55
C GLY A 259 -1.55 10.62 -0.54
N THR A 260 -2.70 10.11 -1.00
CA THR A 260 -3.69 9.52 -0.10
C THR A 260 -3.20 8.20 0.49
N GLY A 261 -3.55 7.93 1.74
CA GLY A 261 -3.43 6.60 2.32
C GLY A 261 -4.41 5.62 1.66
N GLY A 262 -4.04 4.34 1.61
CA GLY A 262 -4.89 3.29 1.05
C GLY A 262 -5.94 2.83 2.06
N ASP A 263 -7.10 2.39 1.58
CA ASP A 263 -8.09 1.76 2.46
C ASP A 263 -7.59 0.38 2.93
N GLY A 264 -8.01 -0.03 4.13
CA GLY A 264 -7.80 -1.38 4.64
C GLY A 264 -8.72 -2.40 3.96
N GLY A 265 -8.25 -3.65 3.85
CA GLY A 265 -9.00 -4.74 3.27
C GLY A 265 -10.11 -5.25 4.21
N ASN A 266 -11.21 -5.76 3.65
CA ASN A 266 -12.26 -6.39 4.45
C ASN A 266 -11.79 -7.72 5.04
N GLY A 267 -12.21 -8.05 6.25
CA GLY A 267 -12.01 -9.36 6.86
C GLY A 267 -12.86 -10.45 6.18
N GLY A 268 -12.33 -11.67 6.16
CA GLY A 268 -13.02 -12.83 5.61
C GLY A 268 -14.11 -13.36 6.54
N ASN A 269 -15.10 -14.07 5.97
CA ASN A 269 -16.18 -14.64 6.73
C ASN A 269 -15.75 -15.91 7.50
N GLY A 270 -16.36 -16.11 8.67
CA GLY A 270 -16.22 -17.35 9.44
C GLY A 270 -16.99 -18.51 8.82
N GLY A 271 -16.69 -19.73 9.24
CA GLY A 271 -17.34 -20.95 8.74
C GLY A 271 -18.85 -20.99 9.00
N LEU A 272 -19.60 -21.55 8.05
CA LEU A 272 -21.06 -21.64 8.07
C LEU A 272 -21.62 -22.30 9.34
N LEU A 273 -20.98 -23.34 9.87
CA LEU A 273 -21.38 -23.99 11.14
C LEU A 273 -20.69 -23.37 12.35
N SER A 274 -19.38 -23.15 12.25
CA SER A 274 -18.60 -22.64 13.36
C SER A 274 -17.32 -21.95 12.90
N GLY A 275 -17.11 -20.73 13.41
CA GLY A 275 -15.85 -20.02 13.30
C GLY A 275 -16.03 -18.52 13.40
N ASN A 276 -15.08 -17.85 14.06
CA ASN A 276 -15.05 -16.40 14.13
C ASN A 276 -14.68 -15.82 12.77
N ALA A 277 -15.23 -14.66 12.42
CA ALA A 277 -14.83 -13.98 11.20
C ALA A 277 -13.57 -13.12 11.42
N GLY A 278 -12.86 -12.85 10.33
CA GLY A 278 -11.63 -12.06 10.36
C GLY A 278 -11.91 -10.57 10.56
N ALA A 279 -10.98 -9.88 11.22
CA ALA A 279 -11.04 -8.42 11.33
C ALA A 279 -10.80 -7.75 9.97
N GLY A 280 -11.35 -6.56 9.77
CA GLY A 280 -10.93 -5.68 8.68
C GLY A 280 -9.57 -5.03 9.00
N GLY A 281 -8.77 -4.80 7.96
CA GLY A 281 -7.47 -4.13 8.08
C GLY A 281 -7.62 -2.62 8.29
N HIS A 282 -6.58 -1.99 8.82
CA HIS A 282 -6.56 -0.55 9.07
C HIS A 282 -6.40 0.26 7.78
N GLY A 283 -6.98 1.46 7.76
CA GLY A 283 -6.68 2.45 6.72
C GLY A 283 -5.28 3.03 6.91
N GLY A 284 -4.56 3.22 5.81
CA GLY A 284 -3.23 3.81 5.83
C GLY A 284 -3.26 5.33 6.02
N ALA A 285 -2.21 5.89 6.64
CA ALA A 285 -2.11 7.33 6.82
C ALA A 285 -1.91 8.08 5.50
N GLY A 286 -2.47 9.29 5.39
CA GLY A 286 -2.19 10.21 4.29
C GLY A 286 -0.77 10.76 4.35
N GLY A 287 -0.17 10.97 3.18
CA GLY A 287 1.15 11.59 3.05
C GLY A 287 1.13 13.04 3.55
N SER A 288 2.23 13.49 4.12
CA SER A 288 2.39 14.85 4.62
C SER A 288 3.15 15.74 3.63
N SER A 289 2.79 17.01 3.58
CA SER A 289 3.48 18.03 2.80
C SER A 289 4.53 18.74 3.67
N THR A 290 5.79 18.77 3.22
CA THR A 290 6.93 19.40 3.93
C THR A 290 7.45 20.66 3.23
N ALA A 291 6.79 21.06 2.14
CA ALA A 291 7.21 22.18 1.30
C ALA A 291 7.19 23.53 2.02
N THR A 292 7.93 24.48 1.46
CA THR A 292 7.92 25.92 1.77
C THR A 292 7.93 26.64 0.43
N THR A 293 6.76 27.08 -0.05
CA THR A 293 6.55 27.49 -1.44
C THR A 293 7.09 28.89 -1.74
N THR A 294 8.19 29.01 -2.48
CA THR A 294 8.82 30.30 -2.83
C THR A 294 8.34 30.90 -4.15
N THR A 295 7.44 30.23 -4.87
CA THR A 295 6.94 30.67 -6.18
C THR A 295 5.42 30.51 -6.28
N GLY A 296 4.73 31.64 -6.37
CA GLY A 296 3.27 31.80 -6.38
C GLY A 296 2.97 33.13 -5.70
N THR A 297 2.06 33.93 -6.26
CA THR A 297 1.68 35.22 -5.69
C THR A 297 0.16 35.23 -5.45
N PRO A 298 -0.32 35.02 -4.22
CA PRO A 298 0.45 34.74 -3.00
C PRO A 298 0.97 33.28 -2.93
N PRO A 299 2.03 32.98 -2.14
CA PRO A 299 2.49 31.61 -1.98
C PRO A 299 1.55 30.84 -1.07
N THR A 300 1.11 29.65 -1.51
CA THR A 300 0.32 28.75 -0.66
C THR A 300 1.07 27.45 -0.41
N GLY A 301 0.95 26.87 0.79
CA GLY A 301 1.51 25.56 1.10
C GLY A 301 0.76 24.42 0.40
N ALA A 302 1.47 23.33 0.12
CA ALA A 302 0.91 22.11 -0.46
C ALA A 302 -0.05 21.40 0.53
N THR A 303 -1.10 20.74 0.04
CA THR A 303 -2.08 20.08 0.92
C THR A 303 -1.58 18.71 1.41
N GLY A 304 -1.99 18.32 2.62
CA GLY A 304 -1.79 16.97 3.14
C GLY A 304 -2.75 15.98 2.50
N GLY A 305 -2.30 14.72 2.34
CA GLY A 305 -3.12 13.65 1.80
C GLY A 305 -4.18 13.18 2.79
N ASN A 306 -5.35 12.77 2.29
CA ASN A 306 -6.35 12.11 3.15
C ASN A 306 -5.85 10.73 3.60
N GLY A 307 -6.18 10.32 4.82
CA GLY A 307 -6.02 8.93 5.25
C GLY A 307 -7.06 8.01 4.64
N GLY A 308 -6.70 6.74 4.46
CA GLY A 308 -7.61 5.71 3.94
C GLY A 308 -8.59 5.24 5.01
N ASN A 309 -9.72 4.65 4.59
CA ASN A 309 -10.72 4.10 5.49
C ASN A 309 -10.30 2.71 5.99
N GLY A 310 -10.76 2.30 7.17
CA GLY A 310 -10.61 0.93 7.63
C GLY A 310 -11.55 -0.03 6.91
N GLY A 311 -11.10 -1.27 6.72
CA GLY A 311 -11.91 -2.34 6.13
C GLY A 311 -12.99 -2.85 7.09
N ALA A 312 -14.09 -3.37 6.56
CA ALA A 312 -15.13 -3.99 7.38
C ALA A 312 -14.66 -5.34 7.95
N GLY A 313 -15.10 -5.69 9.16
CA GLY A 313 -14.94 -7.04 9.70
C GLY A 313 -15.89 -8.03 9.02
N GLY A 314 -15.45 -9.28 8.85
CA GLY A 314 -16.27 -10.32 8.23
C GLY A 314 -17.43 -10.79 9.11
N THR A 315 -18.39 -11.52 8.53
CA THR A 315 -19.53 -12.11 9.26
C THR A 315 -19.26 -13.57 9.64
N ALA A 316 -19.64 -13.99 10.85
CA ALA A 316 -19.63 -15.39 11.26
C ALA A 316 -20.90 -16.14 10.78
N GLY A 317 -20.86 -17.47 10.74
CA GLY A 317 -21.93 -18.33 10.21
C GLY A 317 -23.07 -18.58 11.20
N PHE A 318 -23.15 -19.82 11.71
CA PHE A 318 -24.14 -20.23 12.72
C PHE A 318 -23.63 -20.03 14.15
N THR A 319 -22.34 -20.32 14.39
CA THR A 319 -21.65 -20.00 15.64
C THR A 319 -20.32 -19.28 15.39
N GLY A 320 -19.99 -18.29 16.22
CA GLY A 320 -18.74 -17.53 16.16
C GLY A 320 -18.96 -16.02 16.32
N SER A 321 -17.91 -15.26 16.67
CA SER A 321 -17.98 -13.80 16.71
C SER A 321 -17.76 -13.17 15.34
N GLY A 322 -18.45 -12.06 15.07
CA GLY A 322 -18.14 -11.21 13.91
C GLY A 322 -16.77 -10.55 14.05
N GLY A 323 -16.15 -10.23 12.92
CA GLY A 323 -14.85 -9.57 12.89
C GLY A 323 -14.95 -8.11 13.33
N ILE A 324 -13.94 -7.60 14.03
CA ILE A 324 -13.86 -6.15 14.28
C ILE A 324 -13.59 -5.40 12.98
N GLY A 325 -14.18 -4.23 12.80
CA GLY A 325 -13.85 -3.31 11.71
C GLY A 325 -12.50 -2.63 11.96
N GLY A 326 -11.74 -2.41 10.90
CA GLY A 326 -10.46 -1.71 10.98
C GLY A 326 -10.65 -0.23 11.30
N ASN A 327 -9.71 0.36 12.04
CA ASN A 327 -9.66 1.83 12.20
C ASN A 327 -9.27 2.52 10.89
N GLY A 328 -9.70 3.76 10.70
CA GLY A 328 -9.20 4.60 9.60
C GLY A 328 -7.73 5.00 9.77
N GLY A 329 -7.14 5.58 8.73
CA GLY A 329 -5.80 6.16 8.75
C GLY A 329 -5.82 7.67 8.97
N ALA A 330 -4.81 8.20 9.66
CA ALA A 330 -4.71 9.65 9.93
C ALA A 330 -4.54 10.47 8.64
N GLY A 331 -5.08 11.68 8.61
CA GLY A 331 -4.78 12.65 7.56
C GLY A 331 -3.36 13.20 7.67
N GLY A 332 -2.70 13.44 6.54
CA GLY A 332 -1.36 14.02 6.49
C GLY A 332 -1.37 15.53 6.72
N THR A 333 -0.24 16.09 7.18
CA THR A 333 -0.15 17.53 7.46
C THR A 333 -0.04 18.36 6.18
N GLY A 334 -0.63 19.55 6.18
CA GLY A 334 -0.38 20.56 5.17
C GLY A 334 1.04 21.13 5.28
N GLY A 335 1.59 21.53 4.14
CA GLY A 335 2.93 22.15 4.06
C GLY A 335 2.89 23.63 4.43
N ASN A 336 4.03 24.17 4.83
CA ASN A 336 4.14 25.59 5.13
C ASN A 336 4.15 26.42 3.84
N ALA A 337 3.64 27.64 3.91
CA ALA A 337 3.80 28.62 2.86
C ALA A 337 5.24 29.16 2.87
N GLY A 338 5.79 29.56 1.72
CA GLY A 338 7.10 30.22 1.68
C GLY A 338 7.03 31.72 1.94
N VAL A 339 8.19 32.29 2.22
CA VAL A 339 8.35 33.72 2.48
C VAL A 339 8.11 34.51 1.20
N ALA A 340 7.04 35.30 1.18
CA ALA A 340 6.88 36.40 0.23
C ALA A 340 7.15 37.73 0.95
N LEU A 341 8.01 38.56 0.36
CA LEU A 341 8.51 39.79 0.99
C LEU A 341 7.53 40.99 0.85
N SER A 342 6.42 40.82 0.14
CA SER A 342 5.48 41.91 -0.21
C SER A 342 4.01 41.50 -0.35
N VAL A 343 3.67 40.22 -0.21
CA VAL A 343 2.29 39.69 -0.22
C VAL A 343 2.18 38.58 0.83
N GLY A 344 1.04 38.47 1.52
CA GLY A 344 0.85 37.46 2.56
C GLY A 344 0.77 36.03 2.00
N SER A 345 1.32 35.06 2.74
CA SER A 345 1.41 33.66 2.33
C SER A 345 0.44 32.78 3.12
N THR A 346 -0.19 31.77 2.49
CA THR A 346 -1.21 30.93 3.14
C THR A 346 -0.73 29.48 3.35
N GLY A 347 -0.73 28.98 4.57
CA GLY A 347 -0.37 27.59 4.85
C GLY A 347 -1.26 26.57 4.14
N GLY A 348 -0.71 25.38 3.87
CA GLY A 348 -1.42 24.30 3.18
C GLY A 348 -2.48 23.64 4.07
N LEU A 349 -3.54 23.12 3.47
CA LEU A 349 -4.61 22.42 4.20
C LEU A 349 -4.12 21.07 4.74
N GLY A 350 -4.55 20.71 5.93
CA GLY A 350 -4.40 19.35 6.45
C GLY A 350 -5.35 18.36 5.74
N GLY A 351 -4.88 17.14 5.51
CA GLY A 351 -5.70 16.07 4.93
C GLY A 351 -6.73 15.56 5.93
N ASN A 352 -7.85 15.02 5.46
CA ASN A 352 -8.88 14.45 6.34
C ASN A 352 -8.46 13.06 6.86
N GLY A 353 -8.86 12.73 8.09
CA GLY A 353 -8.74 11.38 8.63
C GLY A 353 -9.74 10.43 7.99
N GLY A 354 -9.33 9.19 7.78
CA GLY A 354 -10.17 8.14 7.21
C GLY A 354 -11.21 7.60 8.20
N SER A 355 -12.30 7.07 7.65
CA SER A 355 -13.39 6.45 8.43
C SER A 355 -12.96 5.13 9.04
N GLY A 356 -13.58 4.72 10.14
CA GLY A 356 -13.54 3.32 10.56
C GLY A 356 -14.31 2.41 9.60
N GLY A 357 -14.00 1.11 9.63
CA GLY A 357 -14.75 0.06 8.93
C GLY A 357 -15.84 -0.56 9.80
N LEU A 358 -16.90 -1.08 9.18
CA LEU A 358 -18.03 -1.67 9.91
C LEU A 358 -17.63 -2.90 10.72
N GLY A 359 -18.25 -3.07 11.89
CA GLY A 359 -18.16 -4.31 12.66
C GLY A 359 -18.98 -5.43 12.02
N GLY A 360 -18.40 -6.62 11.94
CA GLY A 360 -19.02 -7.79 11.32
C GLY A 360 -20.11 -8.43 12.18
N GLY A 361 -21.08 -9.10 11.55
CA GLY A 361 -22.14 -9.82 12.24
C GLY A 361 -21.64 -11.07 12.96
N GLY A 362 -22.14 -11.29 14.19
CA GLY A 362 -21.98 -12.55 14.92
C GLY A 362 -22.77 -13.70 14.29
N GLY A 363 -22.40 -14.93 14.65
CA GLY A 363 -23.04 -16.14 14.15
C GLY A 363 -24.51 -16.21 14.55
N SER A 364 -25.38 -16.63 13.62
CA SER A 364 -26.83 -16.44 13.70
C SER A 364 -27.51 -17.03 14.93
N LEU A 365 -27.00 -18.13 15.50
CA LEU A 365 -27.48 -18.64 16.80
C LEU A 365 -26.62 -18.14 17.97
N PHE A 366 -25.31 -18.41 17.95
CA PHE A 366 -24.38 -18.01 19.02
C PHE A 366 -23.27 -17.13 18.46
N GLY A 367 -23.24 -15.86 18.85
CA GLY A 367 -22.18 -14.97 18.37
C GLY A 367 -22.33 -13.53 18.81
N ASN A 368 -21.24 -12.95 19.29
CA ASN A 368 -21.15 -11.50 19.48
C ASN A 368 -20.92 -10.81 18.13
N GLY A 369 -21.53 -9.64 17.94
CA GLY A 369 -21.16 -8.74 16.86
C GLY A 369 -19.75 -8.17 17.07
N GLY A 370 -19.01 -7.97 15.98
CA GLY A 370 -17.72 -7.31 16.01
C GLY A 370 -17.85 -5.81 16.26
N ALA A 371 -16.89 -5.22 16.97
CA ALA A 371 -16.83 -3.77 17.14
C ALA A 371 -16.62 -3.05 15.80
N GLY A 372 -17.24 -1.88 15.63
CA GLY A 372 -16.94 -0.99 14.52
C GLY A 372 -15.62 -0.24 14.73
N GLY A 373 -14.91 0.02 13.64
CA GLY A 373 -13.63 0.70 13.65
C GLY A 373 -13.73 2.18 14.05
N VAL A 374 -12.66 2.69 14.64
CA VAL A 374 -12.52 4.09 15.05
C VAL A 374 -12.13 4.95 13.83
N GLY A 375 -12.77 6.11 13.71
CA GLY A 375 -12.38 7.14 12.73
C GLY A 375 -11.08 7.83 13.16
N ALA A 376 -10.22 8.15 12.20
CA ALA A 376 -8.88 8.66 12.51
C ALA A 376 -8.79 10.18 12.57
N THR A 377 -7.69 10.70 13.11
CA THR A 377 -7.47 12.15 13.24
C THR A 377 -7.27 12.82 11.89
N GLY A 378 -7.83 14.01 11.72
CA GLY A 378 -7.44 14.91 10.64
C GLY A 378 -5.99 15.39 10.79
N GLY A 379 -5.34 15.67 9.67
CA GLY A 379 -4.00 16.24 9.64
C GLY A 379 -4.02 17.74 9.96
N ASN A 380 -2.94 18.25 10.54
CA ASN A 380 -2.82 19.68 10.85
C ASN A 380 -2.64 20.50 9.57
N GLY A 381 -3.15 21.73 9.55
CA GLY A 381 -2.79 22.72 8.54
C GLY A 381 -1.35 23.22 8.71
N GLY A 382 -0.71 23.58 7.61
CA GLY A 382 0.63 24.17 7.61
C GLY A 382 0.60 25.65 7.97
N SER A 383 1.75 26.22 8.31
CA SER A 383 1.87 27.64 8.68
C SER A 383 1.95 28.56 7.46
N GLY A 384 1.34 29.74 7.55
CA GLY A 384 1.72 30.90 6.74
C GLY A 384 3.02 31.52 7.25
N ILE A 385 3.79 32.18 6.38
CA ILE A 385 5.05 32.84 6.75
C ILE A 385 5.18 34.18 6.04
N GLY A 386 5.36 35.26 6.82
CA GLY A 386 5.52 36.64 6.32
C GLY A 386 4.36 37.55 6.75
N PRO A 387 4.42 38.85 6.44
CA PRO A 387 3.36 39.80 6.82
C PRO A 387 2.05 39.52 6.08
N ALA A 388 0.92 39.67 6.77
CA ALA A 388 -0.41 39.26 6.33
C ALA A 388 -0.53 37.75 6.02
N SER A 389 0.25 36.90 6.69
CA SER A 389 0.19 35.45 6.50
C SER A 389 -1.11 34.85 7.05
N VAL A 390 -1.53 33.73 6.46
CA VAL A 390 -2.70 32.97 6.89
C VAL A 390 -2.30 31.53 7.18
N GLY A 391 -2.69 30.97 8.31
CA GLY A 391 -2.51 29.55 8.60
C GLY A 391 -3.43 28.68 7.74
N GLY A 392 -2.93 27.50 7.33
CA GLY A 392 -3.76 26.50 6.66
C GLY A 392 -4.81 25.92 7.62
N ASN A 393 -6.00 25.58 7.13
CA ASN A 393 -6.99 24.91 7.97
C ASN A 393 -6.60 23.45 8.23
N GLY A 394 -6.92 22.95 9.43
CA GLY A 394 -6.81 21.53 9.77
C GLY A 394 -7.85 20.68 9.04
N GLY A 395 -7.48 19.43 8.75
CA GLY A 395 -8.36 18.45 8.12
C GLY A 395 -9.42 17.92 9.09
N LYS A 396 -10.54 17.41 8.57
CA LYS A 396 -11.59 16.83 9.41
C LYS A 396 -11.15 15.48 9.99
N GLY A 397 -11.64 15.15 11.18
CA GLY A 397 -11.58 13.80 11.72
C GLY A 397 -12.50 12.83 10.99
N GLY A 398 -12.06 11.59 10.86
CA GLY A 398 -12.82 10.51 10.24
C GLY A 398 -14.00 10.06 11.10
N VAL A 399 -15.04 9.53 10.45
CA VAL A 399 -16.25 9.04 11.13
C VAL A 399 -16.01 7.64 11.68
N GLY A 400 -16.44 7.38 12.91
CA GLY A 400 -16.45 6.03 13.49
C GLY A 400 -17.52 5.16 12.83
N ALA A 401 -17.36 3.85 12.87
CA ALA A 401 -18.26 2.92 12.17
C ALA A 401 -19.15 2.10 13.10
N ALA A 402 -20.31 1.66 12.60
CA ALA A 402 -21.28 0.94 13.40
C ALA A 402 -20.76 -0.43 13.84
N GLY A 403 -21.14 -0.84 15.05
CA GLY A 403 -20.90 -2.20 15.55
C GLY A 403 -21.81 -3.22 14.88
N GLY A 404 -21.31 -4.44 14.72
CA GLY A 404 -22.05 -5.55 14.11
C GLY A 404 -23.18 -6.09 14.99
N LEU A 405 -24.20 -6.67 14.35
CA LEU A 405 -25.28 -7.35 15.06
C LEU A 405 -24.78 -8.64 15.74
N ALA A 406 -25.39 -8.99 16.87
CA ALA A 406 -25.24 -10.31 17.45
C ALA A 406 -26.08 -11.38 16.72
N GLY A 407 -25.83 -12.64 17.06
CA GLY A 407 -26.79 -13.72 16.85
C GLY A 407 -28.02 -13.63 17.76
N GLN A 408 -28.84 -14.68 17.74
CA GLN A 408 -29.92 -14.85 18.72
C GLN A 408 -29.39 -14.77 20.16
N ILE A 409 -28.28 -15.44 20.44
CA ILE A 409 -27.61 -15.44 21.75
C ILE A 409 -26.21 -14.82 21.58
N GLY A 410 -26.03 -13.61 22.09
CA GLY A 410 -24.79 -12.85 22.01
C GLY A 410 -24.98 -11.35 22.21
N ASN A 411 -23.89 -10.65 22.42
CA ASN A 411 -23.88 -9.19 22.58
C ASN A 411 -23.63 -8.50 21.24
N GLY A 412 -24.30 -7.36 21.01
CA GLY A 412 -24.01 -6.50 19.87
C GLY A 412 -22.62 -5.87 19.98
N GLY A 413 -21.96 -5.64 18.83
CA GLY A 413 -20.65 -5.01 18.80
C GLY A 413 -20.72 -3.53 19.18
N SER A 414 -19.70 -2.98 19.83
CA SER A 414 -19.64 -1.53 20.10
C SER A 414 -19.45 -0.72 18.81
N GLY A 415 -20.07 0.45 18.73
CA GLY A 415 -19.79 1.43 17.68
C GLY A 415 -18.43 2.08 17.88
N GLY A 416 -17.73 2.37 16.78
CA GLY A 416 -16.48 3.09 16.78
C GLY A 416 -16.67 4.58 17.09
N SER A 417 -15.70 5.17 17.77
CA SER A 417 -15.65 6.62 18.01
C SER A 417 -15.23 7.38 16.75
N GLY A 418 -15.64 8.64 16.65
CA GLY A 418 -15.13 9.58 15.65
C GLY A 418 -13.71 10.04 15.97
N GLY A 419 -12.93 10.34 14.94
CA GLY A 419 -11.59 10.88 15.08
C GLY A 419 -11.60 12.39 15.34
N ALA A 420 -10.54 12.91 15.99
CA ALA A 420 -10.42 14.34 16.21
C ALA A 420 -10.14 15.10 14.89
N GLY A 421 -10.58 16.34 14.80
CA GLY A 421 -10.12 17.26 13.75
C GLY A 421 -8.63 17.61 13.93
N GLY A 422 -7.94 17.86 12.82
CA GLY A 422 -6.58 18.38 12.86
C GLY A 422 -6.56 19.86 13.25
N ASN A 423 -5.45 20.33 13.80
CA ASN A 423 -5.32 21.73 14.22
C ASN A 423 -5.08 22.64 13.00
N GLY A 424 -5.47 23.90 13.11
CA GLY A 424 -5.09 24.95 12.17
C GLY A 424 -3.60 25.29 12.28
N GLY A 425 -3.01 25.75 11.18
CA GLY A 425 -1.64 26.25 11.15
C GLY A 425 -1.52 27.69 11.65
N THR A 426 -0.29 28.12 11.94
CA THR A 426 0.01 29.48 12.44
C THR A 426 0.09 30.52 11.31
N GLY A 427 -0.12 31.79 11.64
CA GLY A 427 0.02 32.96 10.76
C GLY A 427 -0.62 34.19 11.41
N ASP A 428 -0.42 35.38 10.84
CA ASP A 428 -1.04 36.64 11.31
C ASP A 428 -2.57 36.47 11.45
N THR A 429 -3.18 35.81 10.44
CA THR A 429 -4.49 35.18 10.56
C THR A 429 -4.30 33.69 10.82
N ALA A 430 -4.70 33.19 11.98
CA ALA A 430 -4.62 31.77 12.28
C ALA A 430 -5.48 30.91 11.33
N GLY A 431 -5.01 29.70 11.04
CA GLY A 431 -5.83 28.68 10.37
C GLY A 431 -6.91 28.13 11.31
N ASN A 432 -8.06 27.75 10.76
CA ASN A 432 -9.12 27.13 11.54
C ASN A 432 -8.77 25.66 11.85
N GLY A 433 -9.14 25.20 13.04
CA GLY A 433 -9.17 23.77 13.34
C GLY A 433 -10.20 23.03 12.49
N GLY A 434 -9.93 21.76 12.18
CA GLY A 434 -10.86 20.89 11.48
C GLY A 434 -11.98 20.39 12.40
N ASN A 435 -13.12 20.03 11.81
CA ASN A 435 -14.21 19.41 12.57
C ASN A 435 -13.82 17.99 13.03
N GLY A 436 -14.24 17.61 14.23
CA GLY A 436 -14.20 16.21 14.66
C GLY A 436 -15.20 15.34 13.88
N GLY A 437 -14.91 14.04 13.79
CA GLY A 437 -15.79 13.06 13.17
C GLY A 437 -16.94 12.64 14.09
N ALA A 438 -18.05 12.18 13.52
CA ALA A 438 -19.11 11.56 14.29
C ALA A 438 -18.68 10.19 14.84
N GLY A 439 -19.15 9.83 16.03
CA GLY A 439 -19.17 8.44 16.49
C GLY A 439 -20.34 7.68 15.88
N ALA A 440 -20.37 6.37 16.04
CA ALA A 440 -21.41 5.49 15.48
C ALA A 440 -22.19 4.71 16.53
N VAL A 441 -23.35 4.19 16.12
CA VAL A 441 -24.18 3.31 16.94
C VAL A 441 -23.50 1.95 17.19
N GLY A 442 -23.76 1.37 18.36
CA GLY A 442 -23.48 -0.05 18.58
C GLY A 442 -24.49 -0.93 17.84
N GLY A 443 -24.13 -2.19 17.66
CA GLY A 443 -25.00 -3.21 17.08
C GLY A 443 -26.01 -3.75 18.08
N ASN A 444 -27.07 -4.36 17.57
CA ASN A 444 -28.15 -4.91 18.39
C ASN A 444 -27.85 -6.35 18.83
N ALA A 445 -28.27 -6.72 20.05
CA ALA A 445 -28.59 -8.10 20.39
C ALA A 445 -29.96 -8.49 19.81
N GLN A 446 -30.23 -9.78 19.62
CA GLN A 446 -31.51 -10.23 19.04
C GLN A 446 -32.48 -10.86 20.04
N LEU A 447 -32.08 -11.90 20.80
CA LEU A 447 -32.96 -12.58 21.75
C LEU A 447 -32.40 -12.62 23.18
N ILE A 448 -31.13 -13.01 23.36
CA ILE A 448 -30.45 -13.05 24.66
C ILE A 448 -29.09 -12.38 24.53
N GLY A 449 -28.89 -11.29 25.26
CA GLY A 449 -27.65 -10.54 25.31
C GLY A 449 -27.89 -9.03 25.37
N ASN A 450 -26.79 -8.28 25.45
CA ASN A 450 -26.83 -6.82 25.53
C ASN A 450 -26.55 -6.18 24.16
N GLY A 451 -27.22 -5.07 23.86
CA GLY A 451 -26.80 -4.21 22.74
C GLY A 451 -25.39 -3.66 22.96
N GLY A 452 -24.70 -3.33 21.87
CA GLY A 452 -23.39 -2.68 21.91
C GLY A 452 -23.49 -1.21 22.29
N ASN A 453 -22.49 -0.70 23.00
CA ASN A 453 -22.39 0.73 23.28
C ASN A 453 -22.13 1.53 21.99
N GLY A 454 -22.69 2.73 21.87
CA GLY A 454 -22.29 3.67 20.83
C GLY A 454 -20.89 4.26 21.08
N GLY A 455 -20.23 4.67 20.00
CA GLY A 455 -18.95 5.39 20.04
C GLY A 455 -19.16 6.89 20.24
N GLY A 456 -18.24 7.53 20.98
CA GLY A 456 -18.24 8.98 21.15
C GLY A 456 -17.89 9.75 19.87
N GLY A 457 -18.36 11.00 19.76
CA GLY A 457 -17.87 11.93 18.74
C GLY A 457 -16.42 12.33 18.98
N GLY A 458 -15.70 12.66 17.91
CA GLY A 458 -14.36 13.21 17.97
C GLY A 458 -14.37 14.70 18.30
N ASN A 459 -13.32 15.18 18.96
CA ASN A 459 -13.15 16.60 19.26
C ASN A 459 -12.84 17.40 17.98
N GLY A 460 -13.25 18.66 17.93
CA GLY A 460 -12.70 19.60 16.94
C GLY A 460 -11.21 19.83 17.18
N GLY A 461 -10.46 20.09 16.11
CA GLY A 461 -9.09 20.59 16.22
C GLY A 461 -9.07 22.04 16.71
N THR A 462 -7.95 22.48 17.26
CA THR A 462 -7.81 23.87 17.70
C THR A 462 -7.48 24.77 16.50
N GLY A 463 -7.87 26.04 16.55
CA GLY A 463 -7.17 27.06 15.78
C GLY A 463 -5.73 27.22 16.29
N ALA A 464 -4.90 27.93 15.53
CA ALA A 464 -3.65 28.47 16.06
C ALA A 464 -3.90 29.83 16.74
N ASP A 465 -2.91 30.30 17.52
CA ASP A 465 -2.88 31.70 17.94
C ASP A 465 -2.35 32.57 16.78
N GLY A 466 -3.06 33.66 16.48
CA GLY A 466 -2.58 34.72 15.58
C GLY A 466 -1.71 35.72 16.34
N THR A 467 -0.73 36.32 15.65
CA THR A 467 0.21 37.30 16.21
C THR A 467 0.04 38.67 15.58
#